data_AF-A0A645CTQ5-F1
#
_entry.id   AF-A0A645CTQ5-F1
#
_cell.length_a   1.000
_cell.length_b   1.000
_cell.length_c   1.000
_cell.angle_alpha   90.00
_cell.angle_beta   90.00
_cell.angle_gamma   90.00
#
_symmetry.space_group_name_H-M   'P 1'
#
loop_
_entity.id
_entity.type
_entity.pdbx_description
1 polymer ?
#
loop_
_entity_poly.entity_id
_entity_poly.type
_entity_poly.pdbx_seq_one_letter_code
_entity_poly.pdbx_strand_id
1 'polypeptide(L)' 'MRDDRMLLFVDYLEKPLQYRYLVRAVSRGTFTLPPLAAEGMYAPDTGAVTAAGTVEIR' A
#
# COMPACT_ATOMS: atom_id res chain seq x y z
N MET A 1 0.79 14.43 -3.22
CA MET A 1 0.19 13.08 -3.15
C MET A 1 -0.01 12.63 -4.58
N ARG A 2 0.48 11.46 -4.97
CA ARG A 2 0.25 10.94 -6.32
C ARG A 2 -1.10 10.23 -6.30
N ASP A 3 -1.92 10.43 -7.32
CA ASP A 3 -3.29 9.91 -7.31
C ASP A 3 -3.36 8.37 -7.38
N ASP A 4 -2.28 7.70 -7.81
CA ASP A 4 -2.21 6.25 -8.00
C ASP A 4 -1.65 5.48 -6.80
N ARG A 5 -1.03 6.15 -5.81
CA ARG A 5 -0.38 5.47 -4.68
C ARG A 5 -0.24 6.31 -3.42
N MET A 6 -0.37 5.66 -2.28
CA MET A 6 -0.04 6.19 -0.96
C MET A 6 1.34 5.66 -0.55
N LEU A 7 2.27 6.58 -0.26
CA LEU A 7 3.60 6.24 0.24
C LEU A 7 3.71 6.70 1.70
N LEU A 8 4.29 5.84 2.52
CA LEU A 8 4.59 6.11 3.93
C LEU A 8 6.09 5.90 4.13
N PHE A 9 6.76 6.90 4.67
CA PHE A 9 8.17 6.81 5.04
C PHE A 9 8.26 6.66 6.56
N VAL A 10 9.03 5.67 7.00
CA VAL A 10 9.24 5.34 8.41
C VAL A 10 10.73 5.30 8.66
N ASP A 11 11.23 6.20 9.50
CA ASP A 11 12.68 6.28 9.78
C ASP A 11 13.15 5.08 10.61
N TYR A 12 12.36 4.69 11.63
CA TYR A 12 12.69 3.60 12.55
C TYR A 12 11.45 2.75 12.85
N LEU A 13 11.55 1.44 12.61
CA LEU A 13 10.49 0.48 12.90
C LEU A 13 10.90 -0.45 14.04
N GLU A 14 10.96 0.10 15.26
CA GLU A 14 11.36 -0.63 16.47
C GLU A 14 10.22 -1.51 17.04
N LYS A 15 8.98 -1.19 16.67
CA LYS A 15 7.76 -1.87 17.14
C LYS A 15 6.72 -1.94 16.02
N PRO A 16 5.73 -2.85 16.11
CA PRO A 16 4.65 -2.92 15.13
C PRO A 16 3.93 -1.57 15.00
N LEU A 17 3.73 -1.13 13.76
CA LEU A 17 3.08 0.14 13.45
C LEU A 17 1.78 -0.13 12.69
N GLN A 18 0.71 0.54 13.09
CA GLN A 18 -0.60 0.42 12.47
C GLN A 18 -0.97 1.74 11.81
N TYR A 19 -1.25 1.68 10.51
CA TYR A 19 -1.75 2.82 9.74
C TYR A 19 -3.18 2.59 9.31
N ARG A 20 -3.97 3.67 9.29
CA ARG A 20 -5.33 3.69 8.76
C ARG A 20 -5.43 4.85 7.79
N TYR A 21 -6.07 4.62 6.66
CA TYR A 21 -6.32 5.62 5.64
C TYR A 21 -7.75 5.47 5.11
N LEU A 22 -8.28 6.56 4.59
CA LEU A 22 -9.61 6.59 3.97
C LEU A 22 -9.43 6.68 2.46
N VAL A 23 -10.24 5.91 1.73
CA VAL A 23 -10.35 5.96 0.27
C VAL A 23 -11.81 6.10 -0.12
N ARG A 24 -12.04 6.73 -1.29
CA ARG A 24 -13.37 6.88 -1.86
C ARG A 24 -13.44 6.14 -3.19
N ALA A 25 -14.41 5.25 -3.33
CA ALA A 25 -14.77 4.65 -4.61
C ALA A 25 -15.45 5.71 -5.50
N VAL A 26 -14.98 5.87 -6.74
CA VAL A 26 -15.45 6.93 -7.65
C VAL A 26 -16.03 6.33 -8.93
N SER A 27 -15.23 5.60 -9.70
CA SER A 27 -15.63 5.03 -10.99
C SER A 27 -16.11 3.59 -10.84
N ARG A 28 -17.24 3.25 -11.43
CA ARG A 28 -17.78 1.87 -11.44
C ARG A 28 -16.92 0.96 -12.31
N GLY A 29 -16.75 -0.29 -11.88
CA GLY A 29 -15.98 -1.30 -12.59
C GLY A 29 -15.22 -2.27 -11.68
N THR A 30 -14.49 -3.18 -12.29
CA THR A 30 -13.61 -4.15 -11.61
C THR A 30 -12.17 -3.77 -11.86
N PHE A 31 -11.40 -3.61 -10.78
CA PHE A 31 -10.03 -3.14 -10.80
C PHE A 31 -9.10 -4.13 -10.11
N THR A 32 -7.86 -4.24 -10.61
CA THR A 32 -6.79 -4.94 -9.89
C THR A 32 -6.38 -4.12 -8.68
N LEU A 33 -6.43 -4.73 -7.49
CA LEU A 33 -5.89 -4.15 -6.28
C LEU A 33 -4.39 -4.49 -6.20
N PRO A 34 -3.48 -3.50 -6.32
CA PRO A 34 -2.06 -3.78 -6.22
C PRO A 34 -1.70 -4.27 -4.81
N PRO A 35 -0.66 -5.10 -4.68
CA PRO A 35 -0.18 -5.53 -3.39
C PRO A 35 0.38 -4.34 -2.59
N LEU A 36 0.39 -4.48 -1.27
CA LEU A 36 1.12 -3.59 -0.40
C LEU A 36 2.59 -4.04 -0.38
N ALA A 37 3.50 -3.08 -0.55
CA ALA A 37 4.93 -3.33 -0.51
C ALA A 37 5.58 -2.44 0.55
N ALA A 38 6.55 -3.00 1.26
CA ALA A 38 7.42 -2.29 2.18
C ALA A 38 8.86 -2.74 1.94
N GLU A 39 9.78 -1.79 1.80
CA GLU A 39 11.18 -2.06 1.48
C GLU A 39 12.09 -1.11 2.26
N GLY A 40 13.26 -1.60 2.65
CA GLY A 40 14.31 -0.79 3.25
C GLY A 40 14.99 0.07 2.20
N MET A 41 14.87 1.40 2.32
CA MET A 41 15.44 2.35 1.34
C MET A 41 16.94 2.17 1.10
N TYR A 42 17.69 1.76 2.12
CA TYR A 42 19.14 1.51 2.06
C TYR A 42 19.52 0.04 2.32
N ALA A 43 18.52 -0.84 2.44
CA ALA A 43 18.69 -2.27 2.69
C ALA A 43 17.65 -3.03 1.85
N PRO A 44 17.86 -3.14 0.52
CA PRO A 44 16.83 -3.64 -0.41
C PRO A 44 16.48 -5.11 -0.18
N ASP A 45 17.38 -5.88 0.43
CA ASP A 45 17.13 -7.28 0.81
C ASP A 45 16.11 -7.41 1.96
N THR A 46 15.80 -6.29 2.63
CA THR A 46 14.79 -6.23 3.69
C THR A 46 13.51 -5.66 3.12
N GLY A 47 12.59 -6.54 2.74
CA GLY A 47 11.31 -6.14 2.19
C GLY A 47 10.23 -7.21 2.34
N ALA A 48 8.99 -6.81 2.11
CA ALA A 48 7.84 -7.68 2.07
C ALA A 48 6.81 -7.16 1.06
N VAL A 49 6.16 -8.10 0.37
CA VAL A 49 5.08 -7.82 -0.57
C VAL A 49 3.90 -8.71 -0.20
N THR A 50 2.71 -8.13 -0.11
CA THR A 50 1.48 -8.91 0.15
C THR A 50 0.94 -9.54 -1.13
N ALA A 51 -0.09 -10.36 -1.02
CA ALA A 51 -0.83 -10.80 -2.19
C ALA A 51 -1.52 -9.60 -2.88
N ALA A 52 -1.62 -9.66 -4.21
CA ALA A 52 -2.49 -8.79 -4.98
C ALA A 52 -3.96 -9.23 -4.84
N GLY A 53 -4.89 -8.36 -5.19
CA GLY A 53 -6.32 -8.66 -5.12
C GLY A 53 -7.13 -8.05 -6.25
N THR A 54 -8.45 -8.09 -6.08
CA THR A 54 -9.42 -7.48 -6.99
C THR A 54 -10.42 -6.67 -6.17
N VAL A 55 -10.79 -5.49 -6.67
CA VAL A 55 -11.82 -4.62 -6.10
C VAL A 55 -12.92 -4.41 -7.13
N GLU A 56 -14.16 -4.59 -6.70
CA GLU A 56 -15.36 -4.28 -7.48
C GLU A 56 -16.02 -3.01 -6.92
N ILE A 57 -16.25 -2.02 -7.78
CA ILE A 57 -17.02 -0.81 -7.47
C ILE A 57 -18.36 -0.92 -8.17
N ARG A 58 -19.42 -1.13 -7.37
CA ARG A 58 -20.79 -1.30 -7.86
C ARG A 58 -21.48 0.01 -8.13
#